data_AF-A0A2P2KLE3-F1
#
_entry.id   AF-A0A2P2KLE3-F1
#
_cell.length_a   1.000
_cell.length_b   1.000
_cell.length_c   1.000
_cell.angle_alpha   90.00
_cell.angle_beta   90.00
_cell.angle_gamma   90.00
#
_symmetry.space_group_name_H-M   'P 1'
#
loop_
_entity.id
_entity.type
_entity.pdbx_description
1 polymer ?
#
loop_
_entity_poly.entity_id
_entity_poly.type
_entity_poly.pdbx_seq_one_letter_code
_entity_poly.pdbx_strand_id
1 'polypeptide(L)'
;MFNDASSEFDVLVASDAIGMGLNLNISRIIFSTMKKFDGTEMRDLTVPEIKQIAGRAGRYGSKFPVGKVTCLDADDLPLLHSALKSPSPILERAGLFPTFDLMFMYSRLHPKKSLYQILEHFLENAKLSAKYFIADGEEMLKAAAIIDEMPLSLNDKYLFCIR
;
A
#
# COMPACT_ATOMS: atom_id res chain seq x y z
N MET A 1 -18.65 21.95 -2.77
CA MET A 1 -17.44 21.08 -2.69
C MET A 1 -17.48 20.08 -3.83
N PHE A 2 -16.40 19.88 -4.60
CA PHE A 2 -16.25 19.14 -5.89
C PHE A 2 -17.43 18.34 -6.49
N ASN A 3 -18.14 17.49 -5.73
CA ASN A 3 -19.30 16.76 -6.23
C ASN A 3 -20.59 17.59 -6.34
N ASP A 4 -20.63 18.73 -5.68
CA ASP A 4 -21.78 19.62 -5.59
C ASP A 4 -21.95 20.45 -6.86
N ALA A 5 -23.14 20.38 -7.44
CA ALA A 5 -23.48 21.02 -8.70
C ALA A 5 -23.57 22.55 -8.60
N SER A 6 -23.81 23.10 -7.41
CA SER A 6 -23.85 24.55 -7.17
C SER A 6 -22.51 25.11 -6.67
N SER A 7 -21.46 24.28 -6.64
CA SER A 7 -20.12 24.69 -6.22
C SER A 7 -19.36 25.30 -7.39
N GLU A 8 -18.63 26.38 -7.16
CA GLU A 8 -17.73 27.01 -8.16
C GLU A 8 -16.39 26.26 -8.34
N PHE A 9 -16.26 25.06 -7.77
CA PHE A 9 -15.00 24.31 -7.71
C PHE A 9 -15.09 23.05 -8.56
N ASP A 10 -14.62 23.15 -9.81
CA ASP A 10 -14.70 22.06 -10.81
C ASP A 10 -13.40 21.23 -10.92
N VAL A 11 -12.35 21.62 -10.19
CA VAL A 11 -11.04 20.97 -10.24
C VAL A 11 -10.71 20.36 -8.88
N LEU A 12 -10.28 19.10 -8.89
CA LEU A 12 -9.77 18.39 -7.73
C LEU A 12 -8.31 18.03 -7.96
N VAL A 13 -7.43 18.48 -7.07
CA VAL A 13 -6.04 18.03 -6.98
C VAL A 13 -5.95 17.02 -5.85
N ALA A 14 -5.47 15.81 -6.15
CA ALA A 14 -5.37 14.74 -5.18
C ALA A 14 -4.21 13.79 -5.48
N SER A 15 -3.77 13.06 -4.46
CA SER A 15 -2.83 11.94 -4.60
C SER A 15 -3.53 10.65 -5.05
N ASP A 16 -2.76 9.58 -5.21
CA ASP A 16 -3.23 8.22 -5.47
C ASP A 16 -4.26 7.69 -4.45
N ALA A 17 -4.40 8.34 -3.29
CA ALA A 17 -5.44 8.07 -2.30
C ALA A 17 -6.87 8.09 -2.88
N ILE A 18 -7.14 8.81 -3.97
CA ILE A 18 -8.46 8.80 -4.62
C ILE A 18 -8.80 7.46 -5.30
N GLY A 19 -7.81 6.58 -5.46
CA GLY A 19 -7.98 5.24 -6.01
C GLY A 19 -8.92 4.36 -5.18
N MET A 20 -9.20 4.72 -3.93
CA MET A 20 -10.08 3.99 -3.03
C MET A 20 -10.91 4.90 -2.10
N GLY A 21 -11.97 4.35 -1.51
CA GLY A 21 -12.63 4.94 -0.33
C GLY A 21 -13.55 6.16 -0.52
N LEU A 22 -13.52 6.84 -1.67
CA LEU A 22 -14.38 8.00 -1.93
C LEU A 22 -15.37 7.73 -3.08
N ASN A 23 -16.52 8.41 -3.09
CA ASN A 23 -17.40 8.47 -4.25
C ASN A 23 -17.28 9.85 -4.90
N LEU A 24 -16.62 9.92 -6.07
CA LEU A 24 -16.30 11.18 -6.75
C LEU A 24 -16.85 11.16 -8.17
N ASN A 25 -17.50 12.26 -8.57
CA ASN A 25 -18.03 12.45 -9.93
C ASN A 25 -16.95 13.01 -10.85
N ILE A 26 -16.00 12.17 -11.28
CA ILE A 26 -14.85 12.60 -12.09
C ILE A 26 -15.12 12.35 -13.58
N SER A 27 -15.00 13.38 -14.41
CA SER A 27 -15.09 13.23 -15.88
C SER A 27 -13.75 12.86 -16.52
N ARG A 28 -12.66 13.44 -16.00
CA ARG A 28 -11.31 13.29 -16.53
C ARG A 28 -10.29 13.16 -15.40
N ILE A 29 -9.41 12.17 -15.52
CA ILE A 29 -8.17 12.07 -14.73
C ILE A 29 -7.02 12.62 -15.57
N ILE A 30 -6.17 13.44 -14.94
CA ILE A 30 -4.93 13.95 -15.54
C ILE A 30 -3.80 13.55 -14.60
N PHE A 31 -2.92 12.66 -15.04
CA PHE A 31 -1.71 12.31 -14.29
C PHE A 31 -0.70 13.45 -14.40
N SER A 32 -0.29 14.02 -13.26
CA SER A 32 0.78 15.03 -13.23
C SER A 32 2.14 14.41 -13.51
N THR A 33 2.35 13.18 -13.06
CA THR A 33 3.53 12.35 -13.33
C THR A 33 3.13 10.87 -13.27
N MET A 34 3.83 10.03 -14.01
CA MET A 34 3.71 8.57 -13.92
C MET A 34 4.70 7.91 -12.95
N LYS A 35 5.37 8.70 -12.10
CA LYS A 35 6.35 8.22 -11.11
C LYS A 35 5.90 8.47 -9.67
N LYS A 36 6.30 7.58 -8.77
CA LYS A 36 6.00 7.64 -7.34
C LYS A 36 7.23 7.25 -6.51
N PHE A 37 7.36 7.86 -5.33
CA PHE A 37 8.28 7.42 -4.29
C PHE A 37 7.61 6.34 -3.44
N ASP A 38 8.24 5.18 -3.29
CA ASP A 38 7.71 4.07 -2.48
C ASP A 38 8.31 3.96 -1.07
N GLY A 39 9.05 4.98 -0.64
CA GLY A 39 9.83 4.97 0.60
C GLY A 39 11.31 4.72 0.38
N THR A 40 11.68 4.14 -0.77
CA THR A 40 13.08 3.81 -1.10
C THR A 40 13.58 4.51 -2.35
N GLU A 41 12.81 4.48 -3.44
CA GLU A 41 13.21 5.07 -4.71
C GLU A 41 12.05 5.66 -5.50
N MET A 42 12.40 6.47 -6.50
CA MET A 42 11.44 6.97 -7.48
C MET A 42 11.27 5.92 -8.57
N ARG A 43 10.09 5.29 -8.63
CA ARG A 43 9.74 4.27 -9.63
C ARG A 43 8.52 4.67 -10.44
N ASP A 44 8.30 4.01 -11.57
CA ASP A 44 7.07 4.15 -12.34
C ASP A 44 5.87 3.55 -11.59
N LEU A 45 4.68 4.09 -11.86
CA LEU A 45 3.43 3.52 -11.37
C LEU A 45 3.19 2.14 -12.00
N THR A 46 2.72 1.22 -11.18
CA THR A 46 2.38 -0.14 -11.62
C THR A 46 1.08 -0.15 -12.42
N VAL A 47 0.88 -1.18 -13.25
CA VAL A 47 -0.36 -1.37 -14.02
C VAL A 47 -1.62 -1.33 -13.12
N PRO A 48 -1.67 -2.02 -11.96
CA PRO A 48 -2.79 -1.91 -11.03
C PRO A 48 -3.02 -0.49 -10.51
N GLU A 49 -1.96 0.23 -10.08
CA GLU A 49 -2.06 1.61 -9.58
C GLU A 49 -2.66 2.54 -10.65
N ILE A 50 -2.14 2.48 -11.88
CA ILE A 50 -2.63 3.29 -13.01
C ILE A 50 -4.10 2.99 -13.28
N LYS A 51 -4.48 1.71 -13.38
CA LYS A 51 -5.87 1.31 -13.64
C LYS A 51 -6.82 1.72 -12.53
N GLN A 52 -6.38 1.60 -11.28
CA GLN A 52 -7.18 1.96 -10.12
C GLN A 52 -7.50 3.45 -10.11
N ILE A 53 -6.51 4.30 -10.41
CA ILE A 53 -6.68 5.75 -10.47
C ILE A 53 -7.47 6.14 -11.73
N ALA A 54 -7.11 5.62 -12.90
CA ALA A 54 -7.79 5.88 -14.17
C ALA A 54 -9.28 5.50 -14.14
N GLY A 55 -9.63 4.37 -13.52
CA GLY A 55 -11.00 3.88 -13.36
C GLY A 55 -11.88 4.71 -12.42
N ARG A 56 -11.33 5.78 -11.81
CA ARG A 56 -12.12 6.77 -11.07
C ARG A 56 -12.90 7.71 -11.98
N ALA A 57 -12.47 7.89 -13.23
CA ALA A 57 -13.23 8.64 -14.23
C ALA A 57 -14.39 7.79 -14.78
N GLY A 58 -15.56 8.41 -14.92
CA GLY A 58 -16.70 7.79 -15.60
C GLY A 58 -17.35 6.63 -14.85
N ARG A 59 -17.39 6.69 -13.51
CA ARG A 59 -18.05 5.66 -12.70
C ARG A 59 -19.55 5.57 -13.01
N TYR A 60 -20.09 4.36 -12.93
CA TYR A 60 -21.53 4.13 -13.04
C TYR A 60 -22.30 4.96 -12.00
N GLY A 61 -23.38 5.62 -12.43
CA GLY A 61 -24.16 6.53 -11.60
C GLY A 61 -23.56 7.94 -11.44
N SER A 62 -22.39 8.21 -12.04
CA SER A 62 -21.87 9.58 -12.14
C SER A 62 -22.55 10.36 -13.28
N LYS A 63 -22.43 11.69 -13.25
CA LYS A 63 -22.89 12.57 -14.33
C LYS A 63 -22.16 12.34 -15.67
N PHE A 64 -21.06 11.59 -15.65
CA PHE A 64 -20.18 11.38 -16.80
C PHE A 64 -20.21 9.90 -17.19
N PRO A 65 -21.00 9.49 -18.19
CA PRO A 65 -21.09 8.08 -18.59
C PRO A 65 -19.81 7.55 -19.26
N VAL A 66 -18.93 8.45 -19.72
CA VAL A 66 -17.65 8.12 -20.35
C VAL A 66 -16.53 8.85 -19.61
N GLY A 67 -15.60 8.07 -19.03
CA GLY A 67 -14.40 8.59 -18.36
C GLY A 67 -13.27 8.87 -19.35
N LYS A 68 -12.53 9.96 -19.13
CA LYS A 68 -11.33 10.32 -19.91
C LYS A 68 -10.09 10.26 -19.03
N VAL A 69 -8.95 9.91 -19.60
CA VAL A 69 -7.67 9.82 -18.87
C VAL A 69 -6.56 10.33 -19.78
N THR A 70 -5.66 11.15 -19.25
CA THR A 70 -4.48 11.68 -19.96
C THR A 70 -3.35 11.96 -18.97
N CYS A 71 -2.17 12.27 -19.48
CA CYS A 71 -1.05 12.80 -18.72
C CYS A 71 -0.92 14.31 -18.98
N LEU A 72 -0.26 15.01 -18.06
CA LEU A 72 0.16 16.40 -18.23
C LEU A 72 1.35 16.49 -19.21
N ASP A 73 2.31 15.59 -19.06
CA ASP A 73 3.42 15.41 -19.99
C ASP A 73 3.03 14.43 -21.11
N ALA A 74 3.36 14.78 -22.36
CA ALA A 74 3.09 13.94 -23.52
C ALA A 74 4.00 12.69 -23.54
N ASP A 75 5.20 12.78 -22.97
CA ASP A 75 6.17 11.69 -22.93
C ASP A 75 5.70 10.51 -22.04
N ASP A 76 4.76 10.77 -21.13
CA ASP A 76 4.16 9.78 -20.23
C ASP A 76 2.98 9.02 -20.90
N LEU A 77 2.44 9.51 -22.03
CA LEU A 77 1.29 8.91 -22.70
C LEU A 77 1.51 7.47 -23.19
N PRO A 78 2.69 7.08 -23.73
CA PRO A 78 2.95 5.70 -24.12
C PRO A 78 2.82 4.71 -22.95
N LEU A 79 3.35 5.07 -21.77
CA LEU A 79 3.26 4.25 -20.56
C LEU A 79 1.80 4.09 -20.10
N LEU A 80 1.06 5.20 -20.05
CA LEU A 80 -0.37 5.19 -19.71
C LEU A 80 -1.17 4.27 -20.65
N HIS A 81 -1.01 4.43 -21.97
CA HIS A 81 -1.72 3.61 -22.94
C HIS A 81 -1.36 2.13 -22.85
N SER A 82 -0.07 1.82 -22.65
CA SER A 82 0.39 0.45 -22.46
C SER A 82 -0.23 -0.19 -21.21
N ALA A 83 -0.22 0.52 -20.08
CA ALA A 83 -0.76 0.03 -18.81
C ALA A 83 -2.28 -0.22 -18.87
N LEU A 84 -3.04 0.68 -19.50
CA LEU A 84 -4.50 0.52 -19.62
C LEU A 84 -4.90 -0.67 -20.51
N LYS A 85 -4.09 -1.02 -21.52
CA LYS A 85 -4.34 -2.15 -22.43
C LYS A 85 -3.84 -3.48 -21.87
N SER A 86 -2.83 -3.46 -21.01
CA SER A 86 -2.23 -4.65 -20.43
C SER A 86 -3.20 -5.36 -19.48
N PRO A 87 -3.19 -6.70 -19.36
CA PRO A 87 -3.92 -7.38 -18.30
C PRO A 87 -3.37 -7.03 -16.92
N SER A 88 -4.20 -7.15 -15.88
CA SER A 88 -3.71 -6.99 -14.50
C SER A 88 -2.86 -8.23 -14.13
N PRO A 89 -1.70 -8.04 -13.47
CA PRO A 89 -0.86 -9.16 -13.05
C PRO A 89 -1.61 -10.08 -12.07
N ILE A 90 -1.35 -11.38 -12.16
CA ILE A 90 -1.90 -12.38 -11.24
C ILE A 90 -1.06 -12.37 -9.96
N LEU A 91 -1.71 -12.39 -8.80
CA LEU A 91 -1.02 -12.51 -7.52
C LEU A 91 -0.61 -13.97 -7.29
N GLU A 92 0.69 -14.22 -7.17
CA GLU A 92 1.24 -15.58 -7.01
C GLU A 92 1.45 -15.99 -5.56
N ARG A 93 1.58 -15.00 -4.66
CA ARG A 93 1.96 -15.19 -3.26
C ARG A 93 1.07 -14.37 -2.33
N ALA A 94 0.84 -14.89 -1.13
CA ALA A 94 0.11 -14.21 -0.06
C ALA A 94 1.04 -13.88 1.12
N GLY A 95 0.84 -12.71 1.72
CA GLY A 95 1.55 -12.30 2.92
C GLY A 95 1.03 -13.05 4.15
N LEU A 96 1.94 -13.57 4.97
CA LEU A 96 1.67 -14.04 6.33
C LEU A 96 2.31 -13.08 7.32
N PHE A 97 1.75 -13.04 8.52
CA PHE A 97 2.17 -12.12 9.57
C PHE A 97 2.62 -12.89 10.81
N PRO A 98 3.72 -12.51 11.48
CA PRO A 98 4.13 -13.10 12.74
C PRO A 98 3.10 -12.76 13.83
N THR A 99 2.29 -13.72 14.26
CA THR A 99 1.28 -13.48 15.28
C THR A 99 1.89 -13.37 16.67
N PHE A 100 1.20 -12.67 17.59
CA PHE A 100 1.63 -12.56 18.97
C PHE A 100 1.83 -13.92 19.64
N ASP A 101 0.94 -14.90 19.37
CA ASP A 101 1.04 -16.25 19.94
C ASP A 101 2.37 -16.92 19.58
N LEU A 102 2.86 -16.73 18.35
CA LEU A 102 4.17 -17.25 17.93
C LEU A 102 5.30 -16.56 18.68
N MET A 103 5.23 -15.23 18.83
CA MET A 103 6.23 -14.44 19.56
C MET A 103 6.26 -14.81 21.05
N PHE A 104 5.10 -15.02 21.64
CA PHE A 104 4.94 -15.45 23.03
C PHE A 104 5.50 -16.87 23.24
N MET A 105 5.24 -17.80 22.32
CA MET A 105 5.83 -19.13 22.38
C MET A 105 7.35 -19.09 22.30
N TYR A 106 7.91 -18.26 21.43
CA TYR A 106 9.36 -18.06 21.33
C TYR A 106 9.97 -17.44 22.59
N SER A 107 9.31 -16.45 23.19
CA SER A 107 9.80 -15.81 24.42
C SER A 107 9.86 -16.79 25.59
N ARG A 108 8.93 -17.74 25.67
CA ARG A 108 8.95 -18.81 26.67
C ARG A 108 10.15 -19.76 26.52
N LEU A 109 10.59 -20.03 25.29
CA LEU A 109 11.78 -20.83 25.01
C LEU A 109 13.08 -20.04 25.24
N HIS A 110 13.02 -18.71 25.15
CA HIS A 110 14.17 -17.82 25.27
C HIS A 110 13.87 -16.60 26.17
N PRO A 111 13.74 -16.79 27.49
CA PRO A 111 13.22 -15.76 28.41
C PRO A 111 14.10 -14.52 28.56
N LYS A 112 15.34 -14.56 28.05
CA LYS A 112 16.29 -13.43 28.07
C LYS A 112 16.32 -12.64 26.76
N LYS A 113 15.65 -13.12 25.71
CA LYS A 113 15.64 -12.45 24.41
C LYS A 113 14.63 -11.31 24.39
N SER A 114 15.01 -10.21 23.75
CA SER A 114 14.14 -9.07 23.49
C SER A 114 13.13 -9.37 22.38
N LEU A 115 12.14 -8.49 22.16
CA LEU A 115 11.17 -8.69 21.07
C LEU A 115 11.87 -8.66 19.71
N TYR A 116 12.80 -7.75 19.49
CA TYR A 116 13.64 -7.67 18.29
C TYR A 116 14.35 -9.00 18.02
N GLN A 117 15.04 -9.55 19.02
CA GLN A 117 15.80 -10.80 18.87
C GLN A 117 14.89 -12.01 18.60
N ILE A 118 13.67 -11.99 19.14
CA ILE A 118 12.67 -13.03 18.87
C ILE A 118 12.18 -12.91 17.41
N LEU A 119 11.85 -11.69 16.97
CA LEU A 119 11.38 -11.42 15.62
C LEU A 119 12.45 -11.71 14.56
N GLU A 120 13.68 -11.27 14.79
CA GLU A 120 14.83 -11.50 13.90
C GLU A 120 15.02 -13.00 13.69
N HIS A 121 15.11 -13.75 14.79
CA HIS A 121 15.23 -15.20 14.72
C HIS A 121 14.02 -15.86 14.04
N PHE A 122 12.80 -15.38 14.28
CA PHE A 122 11.61 -15.90 13.60
C PHE A 122 11.70 -15.68 12.09
N LEU A 123 12.05 -14.47 11.65
CA LEU A 123 12.12 -14.10 10.23
C LEU A 123 13.21 -14.87 9.49
N GLU A 124 14.36 -15.10 10.13
CA GLU A 124 15.47 -15.88 9.55
C GLU A 124 15.14 -17.38 9.42
N ASN A 125 14.34 -17.92 10.34
CA ASN A 125 14.10 -19.36 10.44
C ASN A 125 12.70 -19.79 9.96
N ALA A 126 11.81 -18.85 9.65
CA ALA A 126 10.46 -19.14 9.18
C ALA A 126 10.51 -19.89 7.85
N LYS A 127 10.00 -21.12 7.84
CA LYS A 127 9.86 -21.93 6.63
C LYS A 127 8.47 -21.74 6.04
N LEU A 128 8.43 -21.15 4.86
CA LEU A 128 7.21 -20.89 4.12
C LEU A 128 7.15 -21.77 2.87
N SER A 129 5.94 -22.15 2.44
CA SER A 129 5.77 -22.69 1.10
C SER A 129 5.98 -21.58 0.06
N ALA A 130 6.27 -21.96 -1.19
CA ALA A 130 6.55 -21.00 -2.26
C ALA A 130 5.42 -19.98 -2.50
N LYS A 131 4.19 -20.28 -2.06
CA LYS A 131 3.01 -19.42 -2.19
C LYS A 131 2.88 -18.35 -1.10
N TYR A 132 3.82 -18.26 -0.16
CA TYR A 132 3.75 -17.29 0.92
C TYR A 132 5.06 -16.49 1.08
N PHE A 133 4.94 -15.35 1.75
CA PHE A 133 6.06 -14.54 2.24
C PHE A 133 5.68 -13.96 3.61
N ILE A 134 6.66 -13.53 4.41
CA ILE A 134 6.36 -12.74 5.60
C ILE A 134 6.19 -11.28 5.18
N ALA A 135 5.01 -10.72 5.44
CA ALA A 135 4.73 -9.31 5.23
C ALA A 135 5.25 -8.47 6.40
N ASP A 136 5.70 -7.25 6.11
CA ASP A 136 6.04 -6.18 7.06
C ASP A 136 7.10 -6.54 8.14
N GLY A 137 7.86 -7.61 7.94
CA GLY A 137 8.85 -8.09 8.90
C GLY A 137 9.96 -7.08 9.17
N GLU A 138 10.44 -6.39 8.14
CA GLU A 138 11.51 -5.39 8.28
C GLU A 138 11.04 -4.13 9.03
N GLU A 139 9.82 -3.66 8.77
CA GLU A 139 9.24 -2.53 9.50
C GLU A 139 9.00 -2.88 10.97
N MET A 140 8.48 -4.08 11.24
CA MET A 140 8.31 -4.57 12.61
C MET A 140 9.65 -4.68 13.34
N LEU A 141 10.73 -5.12 12.69
CA LEU A 141 12.07 -5.14 13.26
C LEU A 141 12.57 -3.73 13.61
N LYS A 142 12.39 -2.76 12.71
CA LYS A 142 12.76 -1.36 12.96
C LYS A 142 12.00 -0.78 14.17
N ALA A 143 10.71 -1.05 14.27
CA ALA A 143 9.91 -0.63 15.43
C ALA A 143 10.36 -1.34 16.73
N ALA A 144 10.56 -2.66 16.67
CA ALA A 144 11.00 -3.44 17.83
C ALA A 144 12.36 -3.00 18.36
N ALA A 145 13.29 -2.62 17.47
CA ALA A 145 14.61 -2.10 17.85
C ALA A 145 14.53 -0.84 18.72
N ILE A 146 13.52 0.02 18.50
CA ILE A 146 13.29 1.25 19.27
C ILE A 146 12.53 0.93 20.56
N ILE A 147 11.46 0.13 20.46
CA ILE A 147 10.53 -0.14 21.55
C ILE A 147 11.13 -1.06 22.62
N ASP A 148 12.16 -1.83 22.29
CA ASP A 148 12.75 -2.79 23.23
C ASP A 148 13.41 -2.13 24.46
N GLU A 149 13.86 -0.88 24.34
CA GLU A 149 14.42 -0.09 25.44
C GLU A 149 13.35 0.37 26.45
N MET A 150 12.07 0.32 26.08
CA MET A 150 10.98 0.80 26.92
C MET A 150 10.54 -0.26 27.95
N PRO A 151 10.16 0.13 29.18
CA PRO A 151 9.70 -0.77 30.23
C PRO A 151 8.25 -1.23 30.00
N LEU A 152 8.00 -1.85 28.85
CA LEU A 152 6.70 -2.34 28.41
C LEU A 152 6.64 -3.87 28.43
N SER A 153 5.43 -4.41 28.60
CA SER A 153 5.21 -5.86 28.49
C SER A 153 5.45 -6.33 27.06
N LEU A 154 5.77 -7.62 26.87
CA LEU A 154 5.96 -8.18 25.51
C LEU A 154 4.73 -7.95 24.61
N ASN A 155 3.53 -8.05 25.17
CA ASN A 155 2.29 -7.80 24.45
C ASN A 155 2.18 -6.34 24.02
N ASP A 156 2.47 -5.39 24.91
CA ASP A 156 2.41 -3.97 24.57
C ASP A 156 3.46 -3.62 23.52
N LYS A 157 4.69 -4.12 23.68
CA LYS A 157 5.76 -3.95 22.69
C LYS A 157 5.32 -4.45 21.31
N TYR A 158 4.75 -5.65 21.25
CA TYR A 158 4.21 -6.20 20.00
C TYR A 158 3.09 -5.32 19.43
N LEU A 159 2.14 -4.87 20.25
CA LEU A 159 1.05 -3.99 19.81
C LEU A 159 1.53 -2.64 19.26
N PHE A 160 2.65 -2.10 19.76
CA PHE A 160 3.29 -0.91 19.22
C PHE A 160 4.03 -1.17 17.90
N CYS A 161 4.46 -2.41 17.64
CA CYS A 161 5.18 -2.74 16.40
C CYS A 161 4.25 -3.07 15.21
N ILE A 162 2.96 -3.31 15.46
CA ILE A 162 1.98 -3.66 14.41
C ILE A 162 1.05 -2.50 14.01
N ARG A 163 1.18 -1.34 14.65
CA ARG A 163 0.32 -0.16 14.43
C ARG A 163 1.15 1.00 13.91
#